data_AF-A0A6V7TY26-F1
#
_entry.id   AF-A0A6V7TY26-F1
#
_cell.length_a   1.000
_cell.length_b   1.000
_cell.length_c   1.000
_cell.angle_alpha   90.00
_cell.angle_beta   90.00
_cell.angle_gamma   90.00
#
_symmetry.space_group_name_H-M   'P 1'
#
loop_
_entity.id
_entity.type
_entity.pdbx_description
1 polymer ?
#
loop_
_entity_poly.entity_id
_entity_poly.type
_entity_poly.pdbx_seq_one_letter_code
_entity_poly.pdbx_strand_id
1 'polypeptide(L)'
;MISLPIEVQLYILKYLNFNELISVKQTNSYFSNLISKYEGELARRKFYSFSLKNKNELYSDNVIDLPSSNFKLNLTDQLKEKWEAAIDKSTRLFSHSSKKLFICMSQTDDRNSPYYILKLPNLPNNFKQMIIIRCWLERLFKCDFVSCNFGTVVFNPEIINILFDNDKTISLQFNIECPTLIAGKKTFRNVLKFYLNHLSNSEYLKIVFIPC
;
A
#
# COMPACT_ATOMS: atom_id res chain seq x y z
N MET A 1 -22.41 21.99 5.14
CA MET A 1 -22.17 20.53 5.17
C MET A 1 -22.47 19.93 6.55
N ILE A 2 -22.00 20.51 7.66
CA ILE A 2 -22.22 19.98 9.03
C ILE A 2 -23.72 19.86 9.42
N SER A 3 -24.58 20.69 8.85
CA SER A 3 -26.03 20.66 9.08
C SER A 3 -26.79 19.57 8.31
N LEU A 4 -26.13 18.83 7.42
CA LEU A 4 -26.75 17.77 6.63
C LEU A 4 -26.83 16.47 7.43
N PRO A 5 -27.78 15.57 7.14
CA PRO A 5 -27.77 14.20 7.66
C PRO A 5 -26.45 13.49 7.34
N ILE A 6 -26.03 12.59 8.22
CA ILE A 6 -24.71 11.95 8.14
C ILE A 6 -24.53 11.18 6.83
N GLU A 7 -25.58 10.54 6.34
CA GLU A 7 -25.61 9.76 5.10
C GLU A 7 -25.35 10.67 3.88
N VAL A 8 -25.92 11.87 3.88
CA VAL A 8 -25.72 12.86 2.81
C VAL A 8 -24.31 13.42 2.85
N GLN A 9 -23.75 13.65 4.05
CA GLN A 9 -22.36 14.07 4.19
C GLN A 9 -21.40 13.00 3.65
N LEU A 10 -21.62 11.74 4.02
CA LEU A 10 -20.81 10.62 3.52
C LEU A 10 -20.96 10.47 2.00
N TYR A 11 -22.16 10.64 1.47
CA TYR A 11 -22.39 10.62 0.03
C TYR A 11 -21.58 11.68 -0.70
N ILE A 12 -21.56 12.92 -0.20
CA ILE A 12 -20.73 14.01 -0.77
C ILE A 12 -19.25 13.67 -0.68
N LEU A 13 -18.79 13.19 0.47
CA LEU A 13 -17.38 12.85 0.71
C LEU A 13 -16.87 11.75 -0.23
N LYS A 14 -17.72 10.82 -0.68
CA LYS A 14 -17.38 9.78 -1.67
C LYS A 14 -16.99 10.32 -3.05
N TYR A 15 -17.36 11.56 -3.38
CA TYR A 15 -16.99 12.20 -4.65
C TYR A 15 -15.66 12.93 -4.60
N LEU A 16 -15.09 13.12 -3.41
CA LEU A 16 -13.80 13.77 -3.24
C LEU A 16 -12.66 12.79 -3.53
N ASN A 17 -11.63 13.25 -4.23
CA ASN A 17 -10.42 12.48 -4.39
C ASN A 17 -9.58 12.45 -3.10
N PHE A 18 -8.55 11.61 -3.06
CA PHE A 18 -7.73 11.41 -1.85
C PHE A 18 -7.13 12.72 -1.28
N ASN A 19 -6.66 13.63 -2.14
CA ASN A 19 -6.07 14.90 -1.68
C ASN A 19 -7.13 15.86 -1.15
N GLU A 20 -8.31 15.86 -1.76
CA GLU A 20 -9.47 16.64 -1.31
C GLU A 20 -9.98 16.11 0.04
N LEU A 21 -10.07 14.79 0.21
CA LEU A 21 -10.45 14.18 1.49
C LEU A 21 -9.45 14.50 2.60
N ILE A 22 -8.15 14.44 2.33
CA ILE A 22 -7.13 14.87 3.30
C ILE A 22 -7.32 16.34 3.66
N SER A 23 -7.55 17.20 2.66
CA SER A 23 -7.79 18.63 2.89
C SER A 23 -9.02 18.84 3.79
N VAL A 24 -10.14 18.17 3.52
CA VAL A 24 -11.36 18.23 4.34
C VAL A 24 -11.10 17.70 5.75
N LYS A 25 -10.38 16.59 5.89
CA LYS A 25 -9.99 15.99 7.18
C LYS A 25 -9.22 16.98 8.07
N GLN A 26 -8.43 17.88 7.45
CA GLN A 26 -7.63 18.89 8.15
C GLN A 26 -8.40 20.17 8.49
N THR A 27 -9.62 20.37 7.97
CA THR A 27 -10.37 21.62 8.20
C THR A 27 -10.88 21.78 9.62
N ASN A 28 -11.39 20.71 10.24
CA ASN A 28 -11.89 20.74 11.62
C ASN A 28 -11.98 19.33 12.23
N SER A 29 -12.11 19.27 13.55
CA SER A 29 -12.18 18.02 14.32
C SER A 29 -13.40 17.16 13.97
N TYR A 30 -14.54 17.77 13.58
CA TYR A 30 -15.73 17.04 13.18
C TYR A 30 -15.48 16.22 11.90
N PHE A 31 -14.98 16.84 10.82
CA PHE A 31 -14.64 16.10 9.60
C PHE A 31 -13.46 15.17 9.78
N SER A 32 -12.50 15.54 10.64
CA SER A 32 -11.41 14.63 11.02
C SER A 32 -11.96 13.33 11.59
N ASN A 33 -12.86 13.42 12.57
CA ASN A 33 -13.49 12.28 13.21
C ASN A 33 -14.43 11.52 12.25
N LEU A 34 -15.21 12.25 11.45
CA LEU A 34 -16.14 11.66 10.49
C LEU A 34 -15.41 10.84 9.43
N ILE A 35 -14.42 11.45 8.76
CA ILE A 35 -13.64 10.76 7.73
C ILE A 35 -12.87 9.60 8.34
N SER A 36 -12.31 9.74 9.55
CA SER A 36 -11.62 8.64 10.22
C SER A 36 -12.57 7.48 10.55
N LYS A 37 -13.81 7.78 10.97
CA LYS A 37 -14.81 6.76 11.29
C LYS A 37 -15.27 5.97 10.06
N TYR A 38 -15.40 6.62 8.92
CA TYR A 38 -15.88 6.00 7.67
C TYR A 38 -14.77 5.87 6.62
N GLU A 39 -13.50 5.83 7.04
CA GLU A 39 -12.35 5.88 6.12
C GLU A 39 -12.38 4.72 5.12
N GLY A 40 -12.84 3.54 5.56
CA GLY A 40 -12.99 2.35 4.73
C GLY A 40 -14.05 2.47 3.62
N GLU A 41 -14.98 3.43 3.73
CA GLU A 41 -16.10 3.65 2.80
C GLU A 41 -15.92 4.90 1.91
N LEU A 42 -15.16 5.89 2.36
CA LEU A 42 -15.12 7.22 1.76
C LEU A 42 -13.95 7.43 0.79
N ALA A 43 -12.84 6.71 0.96
CA ALA A 43 -11.55 7.19 0.49
C ALA A 43 -10.68 6.11 -0.15
N ARG A 44 -11.22 5.34 -1.09
CA ARG A 44 -10.41 4.38 -1.85
C ARG A 44 -10.12 4.92 -3.23
N ARG A 45 -8.86 5.31 -3.44
CA ARG A 45 -8.40 5.60 -4.79
C ARG A 45 -8.42 4.28 -5.56
N LYS A 46 -9.27 4.21 -6.59
CA LYS A 46 -9.33 3.05 -7.47
C LYS A 46 -8.20 3.11 -8.48
N PHE A 47 -7.52 2.00 -8.63
CA PHE A 47 -6.54 1.74 -9.67
C PHE A 47 -6.95 0.49 -10.43
N TYR A 48 -6.67 0.48 -11.73
CA TYR A 48 -6.88 -0.71 -12.54
C TYR A 48 -5.85 -1.79 -12.20
N SER A 49 -4.58 -1.41 -12.05
CA SER A 49 -3.52 -2.37 -11.76
C SER A 49 -2.56 -1.93 -10.66
N PHE A 50 -2.02 -2.92 -9.94
CA PHE A 50 -0.89 -2.80 -9.02
C PHE A 50 0.20 -3.80 -9.40
N SER A 51 1.46 -3.37 -9.51
CA SER A 51 2.57 -4.29 -9.78
C SER A 51 3.89 -3.87 -9.15
N LEU A 52 4.76 -4.86 -8.92
CA LEU A 52 6.15 -4.64 -8.52
C LEU A 52 7.06 -4.87 -9.72
N LYS A 53 7.81 -3.83 -10.10
CA LYS A 53 8.69 -3.85 -11.29
C LYS A 53 10.12 -3.48 -10.95
N ASN A 54 11.08 -4.02 -11.69
CA ASN A 54 12.46 -3.55 -11.67
C ASN A 54 12.62 -2.31 -12.58
N LYS A 55 13.69 -1.54 -12.40
CA LYS A 55 13.99 -0.37 -13.27
C LYS A 55 13.95 -0.72 -14.76
N ASN A 56 14.47 -1.88 -15.14
CA ASN A 56 14.56 -2.30 -16.55
C ASN A 56 13.19 -2.65 -17.16
N GLU A 57 12.16 -2.82 -16.34
CA GLU A 57 10.79 -3.14 -16.77
C GLU A 57 9.91 -1.88 -16.87
N LEU A 58 10.47 -0.70 -16.53
CA LEU A 58 9.83 0.60 -16.67
C LEU A 58 10.14 1.15 -18.06
N TYR A 59 9.35 0.74 -19.05
CA TYR A 59 9.55 1.12 -20.46
C TYR A 59 8.83 2.42 -20.89
N SER A 60 8.16 3.14 -19.98
CA SER A 60 7.32 4.28 -20.35
C SER A 60 7.92 5.63 -19.96
N ASP A 61 7.85 6.61 -20.86
CA ASP A 61 8.15 8.03 -20.58
C ASP A 61 7.09 8.70 -19.67
N ASN A 62 5.95 8.04 -19.46
CA ASN A 62 4.80 8.55 -18.72
C ASN A 62 4.84 8.18 -17.22
N VAL A 63 5.98 8.42 -16.57
CA VAL A 63 6.15 8.17 -15.13
C VAL A 63 5.73 9.39 -14.32
N ILE A 64 4.76 9.20 -13.42
CA ILE A 64 4.40 10.21 -12.44
C ILE A 64 4.98 9.79 -11.08
N ASP A 65 6.00 10.53 -10.64
CA ASP A 65 6.55 10.37 -9.31
C ASP A 65 5.58 10.92 -8.26
N LEU A 66 5.32 10.14 -7.23
CA LEU A 66 4.50 10.58 -6.11
C LEU A 66 5.35 11.45 -5.15
N PRO A 67 4.86 12.63 -4.73
CA PRO A 67 5.63 13.55 -3.91
C PRO A 67 5.99 12.92 -2.55
N SER A 68 7.23 13.13 -2.12
CA SER A 68 7.68 12.82 -0.77
C SER A 68 6.93 13.72 0.22
N SER A 69 5.88 13.19 0.84
CA SER A 69 5.14 13.95 1.84
C SER A 69 5.95 14.04 3.14
N ASN A 70 5.88 15.19 3.82
CA ASN A 70 6.41 15.35 5.18
C ASN A 70 5.46 14.67 6.17
N PHE A 71 5.56 13.35 6.28
CA PHE A 71 4.75 12.57 7.19
C PHE A 71 5.19 12.81 8.64
N LYS A 72 4.22 13.08 9.51
CA LYS A 72 4.41 13.08 10.96
C LYS A 72 3.61 11.92 11.54
N LEU A 73 4.30 11.01 12.21
CA LEU A 73 3.71 9.84 12.88
C LEU A 73 4.06 9.92 14.36
N ASN A 74 3.06 9.79 15.23
CA ASN A 74 3.27 9.65 16.65
C ASN A 74 3.49 8.16 16.95
N LEU A 75 4.74 7.80 17.25
CA LEU A 75 5.13 6.41 17.57
C LEU A 75 5.26 6.25 19.09
N THR A 76 4.77 5.13 19.62
CA THR A 76 5.07 4.70 20.99
C THR A 76 6.53 4.29 21.10
N ASP A 77 7.12 4.37 22.30
CA ASP A 77 8.53 4.01 22.49
C ASP A 77 8.80 2.53 22.18
N GLN A 78 7.87 1.64 22.56
CA GLN A 78 7.93 0.22 22.20
C GLN A 78 7.98 0.00 20.68
N LEU A 79 7.23 0.78 19.90
CA LEU A 79 7.25 0.65 18.44
C LEU A 79 8.55 1.18 17.84
N LYS A 80 9.11 2.25 18.42
CA LYS A 80 10.42 2.78 18.02
C LYS A 80 11.53 1.73 18.22
N GLU A 81 11.57 1.06 19.37
CA GLU A 81 12.54 -0.02 19.64
C GLU A 81 12.43 -1.15 18.63
N LYS A 82 11.21 -1.59 18.27
CA LYS A 82 11.00 -2.60 17.22
C LYS A 82 11.53 -2.15 15.86
N TRP A 83 11.37 -0.86 15.53
CA TRP A 83 11.85 -0.30 14.28
C TRP A 83 13.37 -0.22 14.25
N GLU A 84 14.01 0.17 15.36
CA GLU A 84 15.48 0.16 15.52
C GLU A 84 16.03 -1.25 15.32
N ALA A 85 15.49 -2.23 16.03
CA ALA A 85 15.90 -3.62 15.88
C ALA A 85 15.75 -4.14 14.44
N ALA A 86 14.71 -3.71 13.74
CA ALA A 86 14.49 -4.09 12.34
C ALA A 86 15.50 -3.44 11.37
N ILE A 87 15.88 -2.18 11.62
CA ILE A 87 16.91 -1.45 10.89
C ILE A 87 18.27 -2.12 11.12
N ASP A 88 18.62 -2.41 12.37
CA ASP A 88 19.89 -3.06 12.74
C ASP A 88 20.02 -4.45 12.11
N LYS A 89 18.93 -5.22 12.11
CA LYS A 89 18.84 -6.51 11.42
C LYS A 89 18.83 -6.39 9.89
N SER A 90 18.74 -5.17 9.35
CA SER A 90 18.65 -4.92 7.91
C SER A 90 17.45 -5.65 7.28
N THR A 91 16.30 -5.57 7.94
CA THR A 91 15.07 -6.24 7.51
C THR A 91 14.55 -5.62 6.22
N ARG A 92 14.39 -6.43 5.16
CA ARG A 92 13.98 -5.94 3.83
C ARG A 92 12.47 -5.74 3.72
N LEU A 93 12.08 -4.74 2.93
CA LEU A 93 10.70 -4.47 2.54
C LEU A 93 10.14 -5.53 1.61
N PHE A 94 10.92 -5.97 0.63
CA PHE A 94 10.51 -6.96 -0.36
C PHE A 94 11.19 -8.31 -0.11
N SER A 95 10.44 -9.39 -0.25
CA SER A 95 10.95 -10.74 -0.06
C SER A 95 11.95 -11.10 -1.18
N HIS A 96 13.14 -11.59 -0.81
CA HIS A 96 14.08 -12.23 -1.74
C HIS A 96 14.52 -11.40 -2.96
N SER A 97 14.47 -10.07 -2.89
CA SER A 97 15.01 -9.20 -3.94
C SER A 97 16.16 -8.35 -3.42
N SER A 98 17.30 -8.41 -4.11
CA SER A 98 18.41 -7.46 -3.98
C SER A 98 18.26 -6.25 -4.92
N LYS A 99 17.29 -6.29 -5.84
CA LYS A 99 17.09 -5.26 -6.86
C LYS A 99 16.30 -4.08 -6.31
N LYS A 100 16.50 -2.92 -6.92
CA LYS A 100 15.64 -1.74 -6.70
C LYS A 100 14.30 -2.01 -7.37
N LEU A 101 13.26 -2.11 -6.54
CA LEU A 101 11.89 -2.35 -6.96
C LEU A 101 11.08 -1.06 -6.90
N PHE A 102 10.11 -0.98 -7.78
CA PHE A 102 9.17 0.12 -7.92
C PHE A 102 7.76 -0.43 -7.83
N ILE A 103 6.92 0.23 -7.04
CA ILE A 103 5.49 -0.03 -7.02
C ILE A 103 4.88 0.81 -8.14
N CYS A 104 4.23 0.13 -9.09
CA CYS A 104 3.62 0.76 -10.25
C CYS A 104 2.10 0.57 -10.18
N MET A 105 1.35 1.66 -10.34
CA MET A 105 -0.11 1.63 -10.33
C MET A 105 -0.64 2.33 -11.58
N SER A 106 -1.61 1.73 -12.27
CA SER A 106 -2.29 2.36 -13.42
C SER A 106 -3.75 2.63 -13.10
N GLN A 107 -4.33 3.68 -13.68
CA GLN A 107 -5.77 3.96 -13.54
C GLN A 107 -6.61 3.26 -14.61
N THR A 108 -5.99 2.79 -15.70
CA THR A 108 -6.66 2.10 -16.81
C THR A 108 -5.89 0.84 -17.21
N ASP A 109 -6.52 0.00 -18.03
CA ASP A 109 -5.88 -1.17 -18.68
C ASP A 109 -5.04 -0.80 -19.92
N ASP A 110 -5.05 0.47 -20.30
CA ASP A 110 -4.30 0.91 -21.46
C ASP A 110 -2.80 0.86 -21.15
N ARG A 111 -2.05 0.09 -21.96
CA ARG A 111 -0.60 -0.05 -21.86
C ARG A 111 0.13 1.28 -22.04
N ASN A 112 -0.49 2.24 -22.72
CA ASN A 112 0.06 3.56 -22.96
C ASN A 112 -0.26 4.57 -21.84
N SER A 113 -1.13 4.20 -20.89
CA SER A 113 -1.48 5.08 -19.78
C SER A 113 -0.29 5.33 -18.85
N PRO A 114 -0.20 6.54 -18.26
CA PRO A 114 0.83 6.84 -17.28
C PRO A 114 0.74 5.90 -16.07
N TYR A 115 1.89 5.49 -15.56
CA TYR A 115 1.99 4.80 -14.29
C TYR A 115 2.30 5.80 -13.18
N TYR A 116 1.60 5.64 -12.05
CA TYR A 116 2.04 6.18 -10.79
C TYR A 116 3.15 5.30 -10.26
N ILE A 117 4.35 5.85 -10.12
CA ILE A 117 5.50 5.12 -9.64
C ILE A 117 5.81 5.58 -8.23
N LEU A 118 5.87 4.59 -7.34
CA LEU A 118 6.30 4.77 -5.97
C LEU A 118 7.61 4.02 -5.75
N LYS A 119 8.64 4.80 -5.41
CA LYS A 119 9.95 4.29 -5.05
C LYS A 119 10.08 4.21 -3.53
N LEU A 120 10.01 3.00 -3.00
CA LEU A 120 10.28 2.74 -1.58
C LEU A 120 11.69 2.19 -1.36
N PRO A 121 12.35 2.54 -0.25
CA PRO A 121 13.61 1.92 0.12
C PRO A 121 13.36 0.44 0.45
N ASN A 122 14.05 -0.46 -0.26
CA ASN A 122 13.95 -1.90 0.02
C ASN A 122 14.66 -2.27 1.34
N LEU A 123 15.72 -1.55 1.68
CA LEU A 123 16.47 -1.73 2.93
C LEU A 123 16.36 -0.41 3.72
N PRO A 124 15.36 -0.26 4.61
CA PRO A 124 15.28 0.92 5.45
C PRO A 124 16.51 0.98 6.36
N ASN A 125 17.26 2.08 6.31
CA ASN A 125 18.47 2.27 7.10
C ASN A 125 18.35 3.37 8.16
N ASN A 126 17.16 3.97 8.29
CA ASN A 126 16.86 4.97 9.31
C ASN A 126 15.35 5.10 9.53
N PHE A 127 14.97 5.75 10.63
CA PHE A 127 13.57 6.02 10.98
C PHE A 127 12.78 6.77 9.91
N LYS A 128 13.39 7.76 9.26
CA LYS A 128 12.70 8.54 8.23
C LYS A 128 12.23 7.65 7.08
N GLN A 129 13.04 6.67 6.68
CA GLN A 129 12.66 5.68 5.68
C GLN A 129 11.56 4.74 6.18
N MET A 130 11.60 4.31 7.45
CA MET A 130 10.53 3.51 8.04
C MET A 130 9.19 4.25 8.07
N ILE A 131 9.19 5.54 8.43
CA ILE A 131 8.00 6.42 8.38
C ILE A 131 7.44 6.48 6.95
N ILE A 132 8.30 6.71 5.96
CA ILE A 132 7.90 6.77 4.55
C ILE A 132 7.26 5.45 4.11
N ILE A 133 7.89 4.32 4.42
CA ILE A 133 7.35 2.99 4.08
C ILE A 133 5.99 2.78 4.74
N ARG A 134 5.88 3.00 6.06
CA ARG A 134 4.60 2.83 6.79
C ARG A 134 3.49 3.66 6.16
N CYS A 135 3.72 4.96 5.97
CA CYS A 135 2.69 5.85 5.44
C CYS A 135 2.24 5.46 4.03
N TRP A 136 3.16 5.02 3.18
CA TRP A 136 2.80 4.57 1.85
C TRP A 136 2.09 3.21 1.85
N LEU A 137 2.52 2.25 2.67
CA LEU A 137 1.81 0.99 2.83
C LEU A 137 0.39 1.21 3.34
N GLU A 138 0.20 2.08 4.33
CA GLU A 138 -1.12 2.45 4.83
C GLU A 138 -2.01 3.02 3.72
N ARG A 139 -1.47 3.92 2.90
CA ARG A 139 -2.19 4.46 1.73
C ARG A 139 -2.55 3.37 0.72
N LEU A 140 -1.63 2.45 0.46
CA LEU A 140 -1.85 1.35 -0.47
C LEU A 140 -2.91 0.38 0.02
N PHE A 141 -2.94 0.06 1.32
CA PHE A 141 -4.00 -0.76 1.92
C PHE A 141 -5.38 -0.09 1.85
N LYS A 142 -5.41 1.25 1.76
CA LYS A 142 -6.63 2.04 1.57
C LYS A 142 -7.03 2.22 0.09
N CYS A 143 -6.29 1.67 -0.87
CA CYS A 143 -6.64 1.71 -2.28
C CYS A 143 -7.41 0.45 -2.72
N ASP A 144 -8.18 0.58 -3.80
CA ASP A 144 -8.82 -0.55 -4.47
C ASP A 144 -8.09 -0.84 -5.78
N PHE A 145 -7.87 -2.13 -6.05
CA PHE A 145 -7.20 -2.58 -7.27
C PHE A 145 -8.06 -3.62 -8.00
N VAL A 146 -8.31 -3.39 -9.29
CA VAL A 146 -8.98 -4.40 -10.12
C VAL A 146 -8.07 -5.62 -10.29
N SER A 147 -6.79 -5.38 -10.57
CA SER A 147 -5.80 -6.43 -10.77
C SER A 147 -4.51 -6.16 -10.01
N CYS A 148 -3.80 -7.22 -9.62
CA CYS A 148 -2.43 -7.09 -9.15
C CYS A 148 -1.51 -8.18 -9.71
N ASN A 149 -0.26 -7.80 -9.96
CA ASN A 149 0.80 -8.71 -10.36
C ASN A 149 2.06 -8.47 -9.53
N PHE A 150 2.32 -9.38 -8.60
CA PHE A 150 3.50 -9.31 -7.73
C PHE A 150 4.75 -9.96 -8.37
N GLY A 151 4.64 -10.61 -9.54
CA GLY A 151 5.74 -11.41 -10.07
C GLY A 151 6.24 -12.41 -9.01
N THR A 152 7.55 -12.62 -8.94
CA THR A 152 8.18 -13.52 -7.95
C THR A 152 8.49 -12.88 -6.60
N VAL A 153 8.16 -11.60 -6.41
CA VAL A 153 8.54 -10.81 -5.24
C VAL A 153 7.30 -10.23 -4.59
N VAL A 154 7.14 -10.41 -3.28
CA VAL A 154 6.04 -9.79 -2.51
C VAL A 154 6.61 -8.88 -1.42
N PHE A 155 5.76 -8.11 -0.76
CA PHE A 155 6.16 -7.46 0.48
C PHE A 155 6.50 -8.51 1.55
N ASN A 156 7.52 -8.23 2.34
CA ASN A 156 7.91 -9.07 3.46
C ASN A 156 6.89 -8.95 4.59
N PRO A 157 6.14 -10.01 4.96
CA PRO A 157 5.17 -9.92 6.04
C PRO A 157 5.78 -9.55 7.39
N GLU A 158 7.05 -9.89 7.64
CA GLU A 158 7.76 -9.53 8.87
C GLU A 158 7.88 -8.00 9.01
N ILE A 159 8.26 -7.29 7.94
CA ILE A 159 8.36 -5.83 8.01
C ILE A 159 6.99 -5.18 8.20
N ILE A 160 5.95 -5.72 7.56
CA ILE A 160 4.58 -5.18 7.70
C ILE A 160 4.16 -5.29 9.16
N ASN A 161 4.36 -6.47 9.77
CA ASN A 161 4.06 -6.67 11.18
C ASN A 161 4.85 -5.73 12.09
N ILE A 162 6.12 -5.45 11.79
CA ILE A 162 6.93 -4.50 12.56
C ILE A 162 6.42 -3.06 12.40
N LEU A 163 6.06 -2.66 11.18
CA LEU A 163 5.62 -1.28 10.90
C LEU A 163 4.30 -0.95 11.57
N PHE A 164 3.40 -1.93 11.65
CA PHE A 164 2.03 -1.73 12.14
C PHE A 164 1.75 -2.35 13.50
N ASP A 165 2.59 -3.25 14.02
CA ASP A 165 2.46 -3.89 15.35
C ASP A 165 1.05 -4.41 15.68
N ASN A 166 0.40 -5.05 14.71
CA ASN A 166 -1.00 -5.50 14.78
C ASN A 166 -1.98 -4.38 15.17
N ASP A 167 -1.71 -3.14 14.75
CA ASP A 167 -2.62 -2.02 14.86
C ASP A 167 -3.98 -2.38 14.24
N LYS A 168 -4.94 -2.66 15.12
CA LYS A 168 -6.29 -3.12 14.73
C LYS A 168 -7.09 -2.02 14.04
N THR A 169 -6.61 -0.78 14.04
CA THR A 169 -7.29 0.34 13.38
C THR A 169 -7.06 0.36 11.86
N ILE A 170 -5.98 -0.27 11.39
CA ILE A 170 -5.63 -0.32 9.97
C ILE A 170 -5.87 -1.75 9.48
N SER A 171 -6.75 -1.91 8.49
CA SER A 171 -6.81 -3.17 7.75
C SER A 171 -5.50 -3.33 6.97
N LEU A 172 -4.67 -4.30 7.35
CA LEU A 172 -3.38 -4.59 6.70
C LEU A 172 -3.56 -5.49 5.47
N GLN A 173 -4.69 -5.34 4.79
CA GLN A 173 -5.08 -6.14 3.66
C GLN A 173 -5.33 -5.24 2.45
N PHE A 174 -4.74 -5.60 1.31
CA PHE A 174 -5.06 -4.98 0.04
C PHE A 174 -6.45 -5.43 -0.40
N ASN A 175 -7.24 -4.48 -0.91
CA ASN A 175 -8.51 -4.78 -1.57
C ASN A 175 -8.26 -5.01 -3.06
N ILE A 176 -8.28 -6.27 -3.49
CA ILE A 176 -7.95 -6.66 -4.86
C ILE A 176 -9.01 -7.62 -5.40
N GLU A 177 -9.60 -7.29 -6.54
CA GLU A 177 -10.62 -8.14 -7.16
C GLU A 177 -9.98 -9.41 -7.77
N CYS A 178 -8.94 -9.24 -8.59
CA CYS A 178 -8.27 -10.33 -9.31
C CYS A 178 -6.76 -10.40 -9.03
N PRO A 179 -6.32 -10.96 -7.89
CA PRO A 179 -4.91 -11.13 -7.61
C PRO A 179 -4.28 -12.24 -8.46
N THR A 180 -3.20 -11.89 -9.16
CA THR A 180 -2.31 -12.85 -9.81
C THR A 180 -0.98 -12.91 -9.07
N LEU A 181 -0.63 -14.12 -8.61
CA LEU A 181 0.64 -14.40 -7.95
C LEU A 181 1.47 -15.35 -8.80
N ILE A 182 2.75 -15.04 -8.92
CA ILE A 182 3.72 -15.88 -9.61
C ILE A 182 4.70 -16.40 -8.56
N ALA A 183 4.73 -17.70 -8.32
CA ALA A 183 5.58 -18.29 -7.30
C ALA A 183 6.60 -19.24 -7.91
N GLY A 184 7.87 -19.00 -7.60
CA GLY A 184 8.93 -19.98 -7.80
C GLY A 184 9.12 -20.84 -6.54
N LYS A 185 9.80 -21.98 -6.66
CA LYS A 185 10.03 -22.93 -5.55
C LYS A 185 10.57 -22.25 -4.27
N LYS A 186 11.50 -21.30 -4.41
CA LYS A 186 12.12 -20.58 -3.29
C LYS A 186 11.25 -19.49 -2.67
N THR A 187 10.31 -18.91 -3.43
CA THR A 187 9.50 -17.77 -2.97
C THR A 187 8.08 -18.18 -2.55
N PHE A 188 7.65 -19.39 -2.92
CA PHE A 188 6.30 -19.91 -2.70
C PHE A 188 5.78 -19.71 -1.26
N ARG A 189 6.57 -20.09 -0.25
CA ARG A 189 6.14 -19.96 1.16
C ARG A 189 5.83 -18.53 1.57
N ASN A 190 6.66 -17.56 1.15
CA ASN A 190 6.46 -16.16 1.50
C ASN A 190 5.32 -15.53 0.70
N VAL A 191 5.21 -15.88 -0.59
CA VAL A 191 4.09 -15.46 -1.43
C VAL A 191 2.77 -15.94 -0.85
N LEU A 192 2.69 -17.20 -0.44
CA LEU A 192 1.49 -17.77 0.18
C LEU A 192 1.17 -17.12 1.53
N LYS A 193 2.17 -16.92 2.39
CA LYS A 193 1.97 -16.22 3.68
C LYS A 193 1.51 -14.79 3.48
N PHE A 194 2.05 -14.09 2.49
CA PHE A 194 1.62 -12.74 2.16
C PHE A 194 0.17 -12.73 1.66
N TYR A 195 -0.18 -13.64 0.75
CA TYR A 195 -1.55 -13.78 0.27
C TYR A 195 -2.55 -13.99 1.41
N LEU A 196 -2.36 -15.02 2.22
CA LEU A 196 -3.31 -15.38 3.28
C LEU A 196 -3.52 -14.28 4.32
N ASN A 197 -2.50 -13.47 4.58
CA ASN A 197 -2.55 -12.46 5.64
C ASN A 197 -2.89 -11.05 5.12
N HIS A 198 -2.56 -10.74 3.87
CA HIS A 198 -2.56 -9.37 3.35
C HIS A 198 -3.28 -9.18 2.02
N LEU A 199 -3.76 -10.23 1.35
CA LEU A 199 -4.61 -10.10 0.17
C LEU A 199 -6.01 -10.57 0.56
N SER A 200 -6.91 -9.61 0.78
CA SER A 200 -8.27 -9.87 1.26
C SER A 200 -9.28 -9.88 0.14
N ASN A 201 -10.32 -10.68 0.33
CA ASN A 201 -11.56 -10.63 -0.45
C ASN A 201 -11.44 -10.86 -1.96
N SER A 202 -10.38 -11.51 -2.44
CA SER A 202 -10.41 -11.97 -3.82
C SER A 202 -11.33 -13.18 -3.93
N GLU A 203 -12.37 -13.05 -4.74
CA GLU A 203 -13.24 -14.18 -5.12
C GLU A 203 -12.44 -15.25 -5.88
N TYR A 204 -11.34 -14.86 -6.50
CA TYR A 204 -10.50 -15.70 -7.32
C TYR A 204 -9.02 -15.48 -7.05
N LEU A 205 -8.25 -16.56 -6.92
CA LEU A 205 -6.80 -16.52 -6.85
C LEU A 205 -6.18 -17.28 -8.03
N LYS A 206 -5.36 -16.56 -8.82
CA LYS A 206 -4.49 -17.20 -9.81
C LYS A 206 -3.08 -17.37 -9.26
N ILE A 207 -2.66 -18.61 -9.04
CA ILE A 207 -1.26 -18.93 -8.75
C ILE A 207 -0.64 -19.53 -10.01
N VAL A 208 0.40 -18.88 -10.53
CA VAL A 208 1.23 -19.42 -11.62
C VAL A 208 2.52 -19.96 -11.02
N PHE A 209 2.74 -21.26 -11.15
CA PHE A 209 3.99 -21.90 -10.77
C PHE A 209 4.97 -21.84 -11.94
N ILE A 210 6.16 -21.30 -11.70
CA ILE A 210 7.25 -21.36 -12.66
C ILE A 210 8.22 -22.46 -12.19
N PRO A 211 8.38 -23.56 -12.94
CA PRO A 211 9.44 -24.52 -12.67
C PRO A 211 10.79 -23.81 -12.85
N CYS A 212 11.49 -23.61 -11.73
CA CYS A 212 12.86 -23.11 -11.70
C CYS A 212 13.81 -24.26 -11.39
#